data_AF-A0A443L567-F1
#
_entry.id   AF-A0A443L567-F1
#
_cell.length_a   1.000
_cell.length_b   1.000
_cell.length_c   1.000
_cell.angle_alpha   90.00
_cell.angle_beta   90.00
_cell.angle_gamma   90.00
#
_symmetry.space_group_name_H-M   'P 1'
#
loop_
_entity.id
_entity.type
_entity.pdbx_description
1 polymer ?
#
loop_
_entity_poly.entity_id
_entity_poly.type
_entity_poly.pdbx_seq_one_letter_code
_entity_poly.pdbx_strand_id
1 'polypeptide(L)'
;MVQAYKKFWLGAFTFNKKTSRKDFWSALLTHIIIFVILFKAYHFFNLLDFYQLTTLWQTFASFFQLIFNLYFFGSLLSFIALTVRRLNDADLPWGLIFLNFILGLGTLVLLILNLFPSSPSALKFKEYEINSSQEFNNLPETKTLSGIFKDYFKNYFEFRGRTTRRNFWWMQLFWGLTVIIFLFLIYLFNQFEQIMFGYNFIGSMVLRLLFFLFILGTFFPQLTIHVRRLRDAGLSNLGLSLLLGGTSGILIFYQMFTKTLKITYTTGHYQLVQYLLFLLVMIAVLSLILVEVMATGELKTNKKNSLFEKID
;
A
#
# COMPACT_ATOMS: atom_id res chain seq x y z
N MET A 1 -5.32 -15.12 16.25
CA MET A 1 -4.97 -14.91 14.82
C MET A 1 -4.78 -13.45 14.46
N VAL A 2 -5.82 -12.62 14.49
CA VAL A 2 -5.71 -11.20 14.07
C VAL A 2 -4.64 -10.40 14.83
N GLN A 3 -4.55 -10.50 16.15
CA GLN A 3 -3.57 -9.76 16.95
C GLN A 3 -2.11 -10.17 16.63
N ALA A 4 -1.86 -11.48 16.50
CA ALA A 4 -0.55 -11.99 16.10
C ALA A 4 -0.15 -11.50 14.70
N TYR A 5 -1.11 -11.44 13.77
CA TYR A 5 -0.87 -10.91 12.43
C TYR A 5 -0.67 -9.38 12.40
N LYS A 6 -1.26 -8.64 13.35
CA LYS A 6 -0.89 -7.23 13.57
C LYS A 6 0.55 -7.08 14.09
N LYS A 7 0.96 -7.92 15.04
CA LYS A 7 2.35 -7.96 15.56
C LYS A 7 3.37 -8.38 14.47
N PHE A 8 2.93 -9.17 13.49
CA PHE A 8 3.72 -9.55 12.32
C PHE A 8 4.11 -8.33 11.50
N TRP A 9 3.13 -7.56 11.01
CA TRP A 9 3.38 -6.38 10.19
C TRP A 9 4.03 -5.23 10.95
N LEU A 10 3.58 -4.93 12.17
CA LEU A 10 4.12 -3.80 12.94
C LEU A 10 5.54 -4.08 13.47
N GLY A 11 5.92 -5.35 13.59
CA GLY A 11 7.24 -5.77 14.03
C GLY A 11 8.23 -6.01 12.90
N ALA A 12 7.94 -5.59 11.66
CA ALA A 12 8.76 -5.88 10.48
C ALA A 12 10.21 -5.37 10.60
N PHE A 13 10.44 -4.27 11.32
CA PHE A 13 11.76 -3.67 11.50
C PHE A 13 12.38 -3.97 12.89
N THR A 14 11.76 -4.84 13.70
CA THR A 14 12.19 -5.10 15.08
C THR A 14 12.80 -6.49 15.22
N PHE A 15 14.12 -6.56 15.26
CA PHE A 15 14.88 -7.82 15.34
C PHE A 15 15.40 -8.16 16.74
N ASN A 16 15.44 -7.19 17.65
CA ASN A 16 16.03 -7.32 18.99
C ASN A 16 15.02 -7.72 20.08
N LYS A 17 13.85 -8.22 19.70
CA LYS A 17 12.78 -8.66 20.60
C LYS A 17 12.52 -10.16 20.44
N LYS A 18 11.66 -10.71 21.30
CA LYS A 18 11.16 -12.09 21.19
C LYS A 18 9.68 -12.16 20.82
N THR A 19 9.25 -13.31 20.31
CA THR A 19 7.84 -13.59 19.97
C THR A 19 7.44 -14.97 20.50
N SER A 20 6.32 -15.02 21.21
CA SER A 20 5.80 -16.25 21.77
C SER A 20 5.45 -17.29 20.69
N ARG A 21 5.56 -18.58 21.02
CA ARG A 21 5.24 -19.68 20.11
C ARG A 21 3.83 -19.57 19.52
N LYS A 22 2.83 -19.26 20.36
CA LYS A 22 1.44 -19.10 19.94
C LYS A 22 1.28 -17.99 18.91
N ASP A 23 1.91 -16.84 19.13
CA ASP A 23 1.84 -15.71 18.20
C ASP A 23 2.59 -16.00 16.90
N PHE A 24 3.73 -16.69 16.97
CA PHE A 24 4.47 -17.12 15.79
C PHE A 24 3.63 -18.01 14.86
N TRP A 25 3.12 -19.14 15.37
CA TRP A 25 2.33 -20.08 14.56
C TRP A 25 1.04 -19.46 14.05
N SER A 26 0.41 -18.64 14.88
CA SER A 26 -0.80 -17.93 14.50
C SER A 26 -0.55 -16.92 13.37
N ALA A 27 0.57 -16.22 13.38
CA ALA A 27 0.94 -15.27 12.33
C ALA A 27 1.35 -16.00 11.04
N LEU A 28 2.17 -17.06 11.15
CA LEU A 28 2.60 -17.87 10.02
C LEU A 28 1.42 -18.53 9.29
N LEU A 29 0.50 -19.13 10.03
CA LEU A 29 -0.70 -19.76 9.44
C LEU A 29 -1.55 -18.71 8.70
N THR A 30 -1.76 -17.53 9.31
CA THR A 30 -2.50 -16.44 8.65
C THR A 30 -1.81 -16.00 7.36
N HIS A 31 -0.47 -15.90 7.39
CA HIS A 31 0.33 -15.56 6.21
C HIS A 31 0.20 -16.61 5.10
N ILE A 32 0.29 -17.91 5.44
CA ILE A 32 0.09 -19.02 4.50
C ILE A 32 -1.31 -19.00 3.89
N ILE A 33 -2.37 -18.78 4.70
CA ILE A 33 -3.73 -18.69 4.18
C ILE A 33 -3.85 -17.58 3.13
N ILE A 34 -3.38 -16.37 3.46
CA ILE A 34 -3.46 -15.23 2.53
C ILE A 34 -2.67 -15.53 1.25
N PHE A 35 -1.48 -16.10 1.38
CA PHE A 35 -0.63 -16.49 0.26
C PHE A 35 -1.32 -17.51 -0.65
N VAL A 36 -1.91 -18.57 -0.08
CA VAL A 36 -2.65 -19.59 -0.82
C VAL A 36 -3.88 -19.01 -1.50
N ILE A 37 -4.64 -18.14 -0.82
CA ILE A 37 -5.82 -17.49 -1.42
C ILE A 37 -5.42 -16.65 -2.63
N LEU A 38 -4.39 -15.81 -2.50
CA LEU A 38 -3.93 -14.95 -3.60
C LEU A 38 -3.38 -15.77 -4.77
N PHE A 39 -2.58 -16.80 -4.48
CA PHE A 39 -2.04 -17.71 -5.49
C PHE A 39 -3.14 -18.48 -6.22
N LYS A 40 -4.11 -19.03 -5.48
CA LYS A 40 -5.26 -19.73 -6.06
C LYS A 40 -6.16 -18.81 -6.87
N ALA A 41 -6.35 -17.55 -6.44
CA ALA A 41 -7.11 -16.57 -7.21
C ALA A 41 -6.47 -16.29 -8.56
N TYR A 42 -5.16 -16.03 -8.61
CA TYR A 42 -4.42 -15.89 -9.88
C TYR A 42 -4.61 -17.10 -10.80
N HIS A 43 -4.39 -18.31 -10.29
CA HIS A 43 -4.56 -19.53 -11.07
C HIS A 43 -6.00 -19.77 -11.51
N PHE A 44 -6.98 -19.45 -10.67
CA PHE A 44 -8.39 -19.57 -11.02
C PHE A 44 -8.73 -18.72 -12.25
N PHE A 45 -8.32 -17.44 -12.29
CA PHE A 45 -8.58 -16.59 -13.44
C PHE A 45 -7.81 -17.00 -14.70
N ASN A 46 -6.60 -17.54 -14.57
CA ASN A 46 -5.88 -18.12 -15.71
C ASN A 46 -6.59 -19.37 -16.25
N LEU A 47 -7.20 -20.19 -15.39
CA LEU A 47 -8.00 -21.33 -15.85
C LEU A 47 -9.28 -20.88 -16.56
N LEU A 48 -9.80 -19.70 -16.24
CA LEU A 48 -10.94 -19.14 -16.95
C LEU A 48 -10.61 -18.65 -18.37
N ASP A 49 -9.33 -18.59 -18.75
CA ASP A 49 -8.90 -18.12 -20.06
C ASP A 49 -9.39 -18.99 -21.22
N PHE A 50 -9.70 -20.27 -20.93
CA PHE A 50 -10.28 -21.21 -21.89
C PHE A 50 -11.76 -20.94 -22.22
N TYR A 51 -12.43 -20.03 -21.51
CA TYR A 51 -13.83 -19.66 -21.77
C TYR A 51 -13.96 -18.35 -22.58
N GLN A 52 -15.19 -17.99 -22.95
CA GLN A 52 -15.51 -16.69 -23.54
C GLN A 52 -15.07 -15.56 -22.60
N LEU A 53 -14.64 -14.42 -23.17
CA LEU A 53 -14.09 -13.25 -22.49
C LEU A 53 -12.62 -13.38 -22.01
N THR A 54 -11.80 -14.17 -22.70
CA THR A 54 -10.33 -14.37 -22.52
C THR A 54 -9.60 -13.11 -22.02
N THR A 55 -9.73 -11.96 -22.70
CA THR A 55 -9.03 -10.71 -22.33
C THR A 55 -9.42 -10.17 -20.94
N LEU A 56 -10.69 -10.32 -20.53
CA LEU A 56 -11.14 -9.92 -19.20
C LEU A 56 -10.53 -10.82 -18.14
N TRP A 57 -10.56 -12.14 -18.35
CA TRP A 57 -10.02 -13.12 -17.40
C TRP A 57 -8.50 -12.98 -17.24
N GLN A 58 -7.76 -12.76 -18.32
CA GLN A 58 -6.33 -12.45 -18.27
C GLN A 58 -6.03 -11.17 -17.49
N THR A 59 -6.90 -10.17 -17.60
CA THR A 59 -6.74 -8.92 -16.83
C THR A 59 -6.98 -9.15 -15.35
N PHE A 60 -8.00 -9.92 -14.97
CA PHE A 60 -8.20 -10.35 -13.59
C PHE A 60 -7.02 -11.16 -13.06
N ALA A 61 -6.52 -12.13 -13.83
CA ALA A 61 -5.35 -12.90 -13.45
C ALA A 61 -4.15 -11.98 -13.21
N SER A 62 -3.86 -11.07 -14.15
CA SER A 62 -2.76 -10.10 -14.02
C SER A 62 -2.92 -9.19 -12.79
N PHE A 63 -4.15 -8.79 -12.45
CA PHE A 63 -4.45 -8.00 -11.26
C PHE A 63 -4.19 -8.76 -9.96
N PHE A 64 -4.63 -10.02 -9.85
CA PHE A 64 -4.33 -10.87 -8.70
C PHE A 64 -2.84 -11.21 -8.61
N GLN A 65 -2.16 -11.38 -9.73
CA GLN A 65 -0.70 -11.54 -9.79
C GLN A 65 0.02 -10.32 -9.22
N LEU A 66 -0.44 -9.10 -9.55
CA LEU A 66 0.11 -7.87 -9.01
C LEU A 66 -0.05 -7.81 -7.48
N ILE A 67 -1.25 -8.09 -6.97
CA ILE A 67 -1.51 -8.10 -5.52
C ILE A 67 -0.65 -9.16 -4.82
N PHE A 68 -0.55 -10.35 -5.41
CA PHE A 68 0.30 -11.43 -4.90
C PHE A 68 1.77 -11.00 -4.81
N ASN A 69 2.32 -10.41 -5.88
CA ASN A 69 3.70 -9.93 -5.90
C ASN A 69 3.94 -8.84 -4.85
N LEU A 70 3.06 -7.84 -4.76
CA LEU A 70 3.15 -6.77 -3.76
C LEU A 70 3.11 -7.32 -2.33
N TYR A 71 2.21 -8.28 -2.07
CA TYR A 71 2.12 -8.95 -0.78
C TYR A 71 3.38 -9.77 -0.48
N PHE A 72 3.89 -10.54 -1.44
CA PHE A 72 5.09 -11.37 -1.28
C PHE A 72 6.31 -10.50 -0.93
N PHE A 73 6.60 -9.48 -1.75
CA PHE A 73 7.74 -8.59 -1.49
C PHE A 73 7.57 -7.76 -0.21
N GLY A 74 6.36 -7.25 0.05
CA GLY A 74 6.09 -6.47 1.27
C GLY A 74 6.18 -7.30 2.55
N SER A 75 5.77 -8.57 2.50
CA SER A 75 5.79 -9.46 3.66
C SER A 75 7.15 -10.10 3.92
N LEU A 76 8.07 -10.10 2.95
CA LEU A 76 9.41 -10.70 3.06
C LEU A 76 10.14 -10.20 4.32
N LEU A 77 10.19 -8.89 4.51
CA LEU A 77 10.85 -8.29 5.67
C LEU A 77 10.17 -8.69 6.99
N SER A 78 8.84 -8.69 7.01
CA SER A 78 8.04 -9.09 8.17
C SER A 78 8.25 -10.57 8.52
N PHE A 79 8.38 -11.43 7.52
CA PHE A 79 8.66 -12.86 7.67
C PHE A 79 10.05 -13.09 8.25
N ILE A 80 11.05 -12.36 7.74
CA ILE A 80 12.41 -12.42 8.27
C ILE A 80 12.41 -11.98 9.75
N ALA A 81 11.82 -10.83 10.06
CA ALA A 81 11.77 -10.30 11.42
C ALA A 81 10.99 -11.21 12.39
N LEU A 82 9.89 -11.82 11.95
CA LEU A 82 9.14 -12.78 12.76
C LEU A 82 10.01 -14.00 13.10
N THR A 83 10.74 -14.53 12.12
CA THR A 83 11.62 -15.69 12.31
C THR A 83 12.79 -15.37 13.24
N VAL A 84 13.44 -14.22 13.09
CA VAL A 84 14.51 -13.77 14.01
C VAL A 84 13.98 -13.64 15.44
N ARG A 85 12.82 -12.99 15.64
CA ARG A 85 12.21 -12.86 16.97
C ARG A 85 11.88 -14.22 17.59
N ARG A 86 11.57 -15.22 16.79
CA ARG A 86 11.32 -16.58 17.28
C ARG A 86 12.61 -17.33 17.62
N LEU A 87 13.65 -17.20 16.81
CA LEU A 87 14.98 -17.75 17.12
C LEU A 87 15.52 -17.16 18.43
N ASN A 88 15.36 -15.86 18.64
CA ASN A 88 15.72 -15.19 19.89
C ASN A 88 14.97 -15.76 21.12
N ASP A 89 13.72 -16.19 20.96
CA ASP A 89 12.91 -16.79 22.03
C ASP A 89 13.40 -18.21 22.40
N ALA A 90 14.00 -18.91 21.45
CA ALA A 90 14.66 -20.21 21.66
C ALA A 90 16.14 -20.08 22.09
N ASP A 91 16.64 -18.84 22.29
CA ASP A 91 18.05 -18.53 22.54
C ASP A 91 19.01 -19.01 21.44
N LEU A 92 18.50 -19.09 20.20
CA LEU A 92 19.27 -19.48 19.02
C LEU A 92 19.88 -18.25 18.31
N PRO A 93 21.04 -18.39 17.66
CA PRO A 93 21.65 -17.30 16.91
C PRO A 93 20.77 -16.91 15.70
N TRP A 94 20.58 -15.61 15.52
CA TRP A 94 19.74 -15.05 14.43
C TRP A 94 20.23 -15.45 13.03
N GLY A 95 21.53 -15.72 12.87
CA GLY A 95 22.15 -16.11 11.59
C GLY A 95 21.61 -17.42 11.00
N LEU A 96 20.90 -18.25 11.77
CA LEU A 96 20.23 -19.43 11.24
C LEU A 96 19.16 -19.08 10.19
N ILE A 97 18.72 -17.82 10.13
CA ILE A 97 17.80 -17.35 9.10
C ILE A 97 18.34 -17.51 7.67
N PHE A 98 19.66 -17.50 7.48
CA PHE A 98 20.28 -17.71 6.17
C PHE A 98 20.05 -19.13 5.63
N LEU A 99 19.60 -20.08 6.46
CA LEU A 99 19.15 -21.38 5.99
C LEU A 99 17.98 -21.26 4.99
N ASN A 100 17.15 -20.21 5.06
CA ASN A 100 16.10 -20.00 4.05
C ASN A 100 16.63 -19.86 2.61
N PHE A 101 17.91 -19.51 2.41
CA PHE A 101 18.52 -19.46 1.07
C PHE A 101 18.85 -20.84 0.50
N ILE A 102 18.94 -21.86 1.37
CA ILE A 102 19.07 -23.26 0.95
C ILE A 102 17.67 -23.76 0.62
N LEU A 103 17.30 -23.65 -0.66
CA LEU A 103 15.99 -24.03 -1.21
C LEU A 103 15.52 -25.40 -0.66
N GLY A 104 14.34 -25.41 -0.04
CA GLY A 104 13.65 -26.60 0.45
C GLY A 104 14.13 -27.12 1.80
N LEU A 105 15.40 -27.49 1.93
CA LEU A 105 15.90 -28.13 3.16
C LEU A 105 16.04 -27.13 4.32
N GLY A 106 16.53 -25.92 4.05
CA GLY A 106 16.76 -24.96 5.12
C GLY A 106 15.49 -24.33 5.70
N THR A 107 14.42 -24.21 4.90
CA THR A 107 13.09 -23.80 5.39
C THR A 107 12.48 -24.86 6.31
N LEU A 108 12.64 -26.15 6.00
CA LEU A 108 12.20 -27.25 6.86
C LEU A 108 12.97 -27.29 8.19
N VAL A 109 14.30 -27.13 8.14
CA VAL A 109 15.12 -27.04 9.36
C VAL A 109 14.67 -25.86 10.21
N LEU A 110 14.48 -24.68 9.63
CA LEU A 110 13.96 -23.52 10.37
C LEU A 110 12.57 -23.74 10.95
N LEU A 111 11.70 -24.47 10.25
CA LEU A 111 10.37 -24.83 10.77
C LEU A 111 10.49 -25.73 12.01
N ILE A 112 11.44 -26.67 12.00
CA ILE A 112 11.76 -27.51 13.16
C ILE A 112 12.35 -26.68 14.31
N LEU A 113 13.31 -25.80 14.03
CA LEU A 113 13.92 -24.92 15.05
C LEU A 113 12.88 -24.02 15.73
N ASN A 114 11.89 -23.53 14.97
CA ASN A 114 10.81 -22.70 15.50
C ASN A 114 9.82 -23.47 16.40
N LEU A 115 9.87 -24.82 16.44
CA LEU A 115 9.08 -25.66 17.36
C LEU A 115 9.69 -25.75 18.77
N PHE A 116 10.98 -25.45 18.95
CA PHE A 116 11.66 -25.60 20.24
C PHE A 116 10.99 -24.80 21.37
N PRO A 117 10.98 -25.29 22.62
CA PRO A 117 10.43 -24.53 23.74
C PRO A 117 11.21 -23.23 23.96
N SER A 118 10.57 -22.24 24.59
CA SER A 118 11.24 -20.99 24.96
C SER A 118 12.31 -21.28 26.02
N SER A 119 13.51 -20.72 25.82
CA SER A 119 14.65 -20.95 26.73
C SER A 119 14.57 -20.01 27.94
N PRO A 120 14.94 -20.45 29.17
CA PRO A 120 15.09 -19.56 30.32
C PRO A 120 16.07 -18.40 30.06
N SER A 121 17.11 -18.64 29.25
CA SER A 121 18.09 -17.63 28.83
C SER A 121 17.51 -16.55 27.90
N ALA A 122 16.33 -16.79 27.31
CA ALA A 122 15.63 -15.82 26.47
C ALA A 122 14.95 -14.69 27.27
N LEU A 123 15.11 -14.66 28.60
CA LEU A 123 14.70 -13.51 29.44
C LEU A 123 15.45 -12.21 29.09
N LYS A 124 16.62 -12.30 28.44
CA LYS A 124 17.36 -11.13 27.95
C LYS A 124 16.62 -10.31 26.90
N PHE A 125 15.68 -10.92 26.16
CA PHE A 125 14.87 -10.24 25.16
C PHE A 125 13.47 -9.91 25.69
N LYS A 126 13.01 -8.67 25.46
CA LYS A 126 11.63 -8.25 25.75
C LYS A 126 10.67 -8.78 24.68
N GLU A 127 9.45 -9.14 25.07
CA GLU A 127 8.42 -9.53 24.11
C GLU A 127 8.02 -8.34 23.22
N TYR A 128 7.73 -8.62 21.95
CA TYR A 128 7.21 -7.59 21.07
C TYR A 128 5.77 -7.24 21.43
N GLU A 129 5.59 -6.01 21.90
CA GLU A 129 4.30 -5.36 22.11
C GLU A 129 4.06 -4.28 21.07
N ILE A 130 2.77 -4.08 20.74
CA ILE A 130 2.35 -3.02 19.84
C ILE A 130 2.30 -1.74 20.66
N ASN A 131 3.26 -0.83 20.47
CA ASN A 131 3.18 0.51 21.05
C ASN A 131 1.99 1.24 20.40
N SER A 132 0.91 1.45 21.14
CA SER A 132 -0.14 2.36 20.70
C SER A 132 0.42 3.78 20.75
N SER A 133 0.78 4.34 19.59
CA SER A 133 1.19 5.73 19.42
C SER A 133 0.06 6.69 19.82
N GLN A 134 -0.06 6.95 21.12
CA GLN A 134 -1.07 7.82 21.72
C GLN A 134 -0.59 9.27 21.92
N GLU A 135 0.68 9.62 21.66
CA GLU A 135 1.22 10.93 22.08
C GLU A 135 1.29 12.04 21.02
N PHE A 136 0.98 11.79 19.74
CA PHE A 136 1.23 12.79 18.68
C PHE A 136 0.04 13.69 18.32
N ASN A 137 -1.11 13.56 18.98
CA ASN A 137 -2.33 14.29 18.63
C ASN A 137 -2.32 15.80 18.93
N ASN A 138 -1.23 16.34 19.48
CA ASN A 138 -1.17 17.71 20.01
C ASN A 138 -0.16 18.63 19.28
N LEU A 139 0.13 18.41 18.00
CA LEU A 139 0.94 19.38 17.26
C LEU A 139 0.09 20.62 16.90
N PRO A 140 0.50 21.84 17.32
CA PRO A 140 -0.24 23.06 17.03
C PRO A 140 -0.31 23.31 15.53
N GLU A 141 -1.46 23.81 15.07
CA GLU A 141 -1.68 24.11 13.65
C GLU A 141 -0.63 25.10 13.12
N THR A 142 0.18 24.67 12.16
CA THR A 142 1.14 25.55 11.49
C THR A 142 0.39 26.49 10.56
N LYS A 143 0.40 27.79 10.88
CA LYS A 143 -0.28 28.83 10.08
C LYS A 143 0.54 29.33 8.88
N THR A 144 1.85 29.06 8.84
CA THR A 144 2.76 29.54 7.78
C THR A 144 2.93 28.50 6.67
N LEU A 145 3.02 28.93 5.40
CA LEU A 145 3.22 28.04 4.25
C LEU A 145 4.46 27.15 4.42
N SER A 146 5.59 27.72 4.83
CA SER A 146 6.83 26.97 5.12
C SER A 146 6.62 25.90 6.21
N GLY A 147 5.81 26.20 7.23
CA GLY A 147 5.42 25.25 8.26
C GLY A 147 4.62 24.06 7.70
N ILE A 148 3.70 24.32 6.76
CA ILE A 148 2.89 23.29 6.09
C ILE A 148 3.78 22.35 5.27
N PHE A 149 4.74 22.88 4.50
CA PHE A 149 5.68 22.06 3.73
C PHE A 149 6.59 21.22 4.64
N LYS A 150 7.07 21.80 5.73
CA LYS A 150 7.90 21.09 6.70
C LYS A 150 7.11 19.96 7.38
N ASP A 151 5.85 20.20 7.73
CA ASP A 151 4.97 19.18 8.30
C ASP A 151 4.73 18.03 7.31
N TYR A 152 4.46 18.37 6.04
CA TYR A 152 4.23 17.42 4.95
C TYR A 152 5.37 16.41 4.82
N PHE A 153 6.63 16.89 4.77
CA PHE A 153 7.80 16.02 4.61
C PHE A 153 8.38 15.48 5.93
N LYS A 154 8.00 16.03 7.09
CA LYS A 154 8.47 15.51 8.38
C LYS A 154 7.59 14.38 8.91
N ASN A 155 6.27 14.50 8.75
CA ASN A 155 5.30 13.59 9.33
C ASN A 155 4.69 12.64 8.29
N TYR A 156 5.41 12.34 7.21
CA TYR A 156 4.91 11.59 6.05
C TYR A 156 4.64 10.10 6.28
N PHE A 157 5.13 9.48 7.36
CA PHE A 157 4.77 8.10 7.76
C PHE A 157 3.74 8.05 8.89
N GLU A 158 3.25 9.20 9.36
CA GLU A 158 2.33 9.26 10.50
C GLU A 158 0.88 9.37 10.03
N PHE A 159 0.16 8.25 10.03
CA PHE A 159 -1.22 8.20 9.54
C PHE A 159 -2.26 8.63 10.59
N ARG A 160 -1.89 8.86 11.86
CA ARG A 160 -2.84 9.20 12.94
C ARG A 160 -3.09 10.68 13.15
N GLY A 161 -2.21 11.54 12.62
CA GLY A 161 -2.35 12.99 12.74
C GLY A 161 -3.61 13.54 12.09
N ARG A 162 -3.88 14.83 12.33
CA ARG A 162 -4.97 15.58 11.69
C ARG A 162 -4.42 16.52 10.62
N THR A 163 -5.23 16.88 9.63
CA THR A 163 -4.86 17.84 8.60
C THR A 163 -6.03 18.80 8.36
N THR A 164 -5.77 20.09 8.61
CA THR A 164 -6.77 21.13 8.36
C THR A 164 -7.03 21.25 6.85
N ARG A 165 -8.25 21.61 6.47
CA ARG A 165 -8.65 21.72 5.07
C ARG A 165 -7.76 22.66 4.27
N ARG A 166 -7.39 23.79 4.88
CA ARG A 166 -6.47 24.76 4.28
C ARG A 166 -5.14 24.10 3.94
N ASN A 167 -4.54 23.36 4.88
CA ASN A 167 -3.24 22.73 4.68
C ASN A 167 -3.30 21.65 3.61
N PHE A 168 -4.39 20.87 3.57
CA PHE A 168 -4.66 19.90 2.50
C PHE A 168 -4.67 20.56 1.12
N TRP A 169 -5.49 21.60 0.91
CA TRP A 169 -5.65 22.23 -0.40
C TRP A 169 -4.42 22.99 -0.88
N TRP A 170 -3.69 23.65 0.03
CA TRP A 170 -2.41 24.27 -0.34
C TRP A 170 -1.39 23.24 -0.82
N MET A 171 -1.31 22.09 -0.15
CA MET A 171 -0.40 21.02 -0.56
C MET A 171 -0.84 20.40 -1.89
N GLN A 172 -2.16 20.23 -2.09
CA GLN A 172 -2.69 19.70 -3.34
C GLN A 172 -2.49 20.65 -4.52
N LEU A 173 -2.61 21.96 -4.31
CA LEU A 173 -2.31 22.97 -5.31
C LEU A 173 -0.83 22.92 -5.70
N PHE A 174 0.08 22.92 -4.72
CA PHE A 174 1.51 22.82 -4.99
C PHE A 174 1.87 21.56 -5.76
N TRP A 175 1.36 20.41 -5.32
CA TRP A 175 1.64 19.14 -5.97
C TRP A 175 1.07 19.10 -7.39
N GLY A 176 -0.18 19.55 -7.57
CA GLY A 176 -0.83 19.63 -8.88
C GLY A 176 -0.10 20.56 -9.85
N LEU A 177 0.31 21.75 -9.39
CA LEU A 177 1.08 22.69 -10.20
C LEU A 177 2.44 22.10 -10.62
N THR A 178 3.12 21.43 -9.68
CA THR A 178 4.40 20.77 -9.93
C THR A 178 4.24 19.67 -10.99
N VAL A 179 3.19 18.85 -10.90
CA VAL A 179 2.86 17.83 -11.91
C VAL A 179 2.60 18.46 -13.27
N ILE A 180 1.81 19.53 -13.34
CA ILE A 180 1.52 20.24 -14.60
C ILE A 180 2.81 20.78 -15.22
N ILE A 181 3.70 21.38 -14.42
CA ILE A 181 5.01 21.86 -14.89
C ILE A 181 5.84 20.70 -15.46
N PHE A 182 5.93 19.56 -14.76
CA PHE A 182 6.66 18.40 -15.27
C PHE A 182 6.08 17.89 -16.60
N LEU A 183 4.76 17.75 -16.70
CA LEU A 183 4.11 17.30 -17.93
C LEU A 183 4.36 18.27 -19.10
N PHE A 184 4.25 19.58 -18.84
CA PHE A 184 4.53 20.61 -19.81
C PHE A 184 5.99 20.58 -20.29
N LEU A 185 6.94 20.49 -19.36
CA LEU A 185 8.37 20.40 -19.70
C LEU A 185 8.70 19.13 -20.47
N ILE A 186 8.15 17.98 -20.07
CA ILE A 186 8.32 16.71 -20.81
C ILE A 186 7.78 16.86 -22.23
N TYR A 187 6.61 17.45 -22.40
CA TYR A 187 6.03 17.69 -23.73
C TYR A 187 6.92 18.60 -24.58
N LEU A 188 7.33 19.76 -24.06
CA LEU A 188 8.19 20.71 -24.77
C LEU A 188 9.53 20.08 -25.18
N PHE A 189 10.18 19.35 -24.27
CA PHE A 189 11.44 18.67 -24.58
C PHE A 189 11.27 17.58 -25.63
N ASN A 190 10.19 16.78 -25.60
CA ASN A 190 9.92 15.81 -26.66
C ASN A 190 9.79 16.51 -28.03
N GLN A 191 9.08 17.65 -28.10
CA GLN A 191 8.92 18.40 -29.35
C GLN A 191 10.26 18.98 -29.84
N PHE A 192 11.02 19.61 -28.94
CA PHE A 192 12.34 20.14 -29.25
C PHE A 192 13.30 19.07 -29.76
N GLU A 193 13.38 17.92 -29.08
CA GLU A 193 14.23 16.81 -29.49
C GLU A 193 13.83 16.22 -30.83
N GLN A 194 12.53 16.08 -31.11
CA GLN A 194 12.06 15.64 -32.42
C GLN A 194 12.45 16.60 -33.54
N ILE A 195 12.41 17.92 -33.31
CA ILE A 195 12.82 18.92 -34.30
C ILE A 195 14.34 18.89 -34.52
N MET A 196 15.13 18.78 -33.45
CA MET A 196 16.59 18.87 -33.52
C MET A 196 17.26 17.57 -33.98
N PHE A 197 16.72 16.42 -33.56
CA PHE A 197 17.37 15.11 -33.72
C PHE A 197 16.51 14.10 -34.50
N GLY A 198 15.22 14.38 -34.74
CA GLY A 198 14.31 13.47 -35.44
C GLY A 198 13.78 12.30 -34.60
N TYR A 199 14.17 12.21 -33.32
CA TYR A 199 13.71 11.19 -32.37
C TYR A 199 13.80 11.72 -30.92
N ASN A 200 13.09 11.07 -29.99
CA ASN A 200 13.19 11.41 -28.57
C ASN A 200 14.58 11.00 -28.06
N PHE A 201 15.34 11.95 -27.51
CA PHE A 201 16.70 11.75 -27.04
C PHE A 201 16.74 11.67 -25.50
N ILE A 202 17.90 11.94 -24.92
CA ILE A 202 18.19 11.73 -23.50
C ILE A 202 17.51 12.76 -22.58
N GLY A 203 17.24 13.98 -23.05
CA GLY A 203 16.66 15.05 -22.24
C GLY A 203 15.24 14.74 -21.81
N SER A 204 14.38 14.28 -22.72
CA SER A 204 13.03 13.82 -22.38
C SER A 204 13.04 12.59 -21.47
N MET A 205 14.01 11.69 -21.64
CA MET A 205 14.19 10.51 -20.77
C MET A 205 14.60 10.92 -19.34
N VAL A 206 15.54 11.86 -19.20
CA VAL A 206 15.97 12.39 -17.90
C VAL A 206 14.80 13.09 -17.19
N LEU A 207 14.01 13.90 -17.91
CA LEU A 207 12.83 14.55 -17.32
C LEU A 207 11.79 13.53 -16.84
N ARG A 208 11.54 12.46 -17.59
CA ARG A 208 10.66 11.36 -17.16
C ARG A 208 11.18 10.67 -15.91
N LEU A 209 12.49 10.45 -15.82
CA LEU A 209 13.12 9.88 -14.63
C LEU A 209 12.96 10.80 -13.41
N LEU A 210 13.22 12.10 -13.56
CA LEU A 210 13.02 13.08 -12.48
C LEU A 210 11.56 13.14 -12.02
N PHE A 211 10.63 13.12 -12.97
CA PHE A 211 9.20 13.08 -12.66
C PHE A 211 8.81 11.80 -11.91
N PHE A 212 9.35 10.65 -12.34
CA PHE A 212 9.15 9.38 -11.64
C PHE A 212 9.70 9.41 -10.21
N LEU A 213 10.91 9.96 -10.01
CA LEU A 213 11.51 10.13 -8.68
C LEU A 213 10.69 11.08 -7.80
N PHE A 214 10.12 12.15 -8.38
CA PHE A 214 9.22 13.06 -7.67
C PHE A 214 7.95 12.35 -7.20
N ILE A 215 7.29 11.56 -8.07
CA ILE A 215 6.11 10.77 -7.68
C ILE A 215 6.48 9.78 -6.58
N LEU A 216 7.61 9.08 -6.72
CA LEU A 216 8.06 8.09 -5.74
C LEU A 216 8.35 8.75 -4.38
N GLY A 217 9.08 9.86 -4.36
CA GLY A 217 9.40 10.59 -3.14
C GLY A 217 8.19 11.22 -2.46
N THR A 218 7.17 11.60 -3.22
CA THR A 218 5.93 12.21 -2.70
C THR A 218 4.81 11.21 -2.43
N PHE A 219 4.97 9.93 -2.81
CA PHE A 219 3.94 8.91 -2.69
C PHE A 219 3.43 8.74 -1.26
N PHE A 220 4.33 8.52 -0.30
CA PHE A 220 3.96 8.36 1.11
C PHE A 220 3.40 9.65 1.72
N PRO A 221 4.04 10.82 1.56
CA PRO A 221 3.46 12.09 1.99
C PRO A 221 2.03 12.33 1.47
N GLN A 222 1.77 12.04 0.19
CA GLN A 222 0.44 12.17 -0.41
C GLN A 222 -0.56 11.22 0.25
N LEU A 223 -0.22 9.92 0.32
CA LEU A 223 -1.06 8.91 0.93
C LEU A 223 -1.42 9.28 2.38
N THR A 224 -0.46 9.81 3.13
CA THR A 224 -0.66 10.27 4.50
C THR A 224 -1.67 11.41 4.59
N ILE A 225 -1.51 12.47 3.79
CA ILE A 225 -2.44 13.60 3.83
C ILE A 225 -3.86 13.18 3.42
N HIS A 226 -4.02 12.34 2.40
CA HIS A 226 -5.32 11.81 1.99
C HIS A 226 -5.97 10.99 3.12
N VAL A 227 -5.23 10.08 3.75
CA VAL A 227 -5.73 9.28 4.88
C VAL A 227 -6.17 10.17 6.05
N ARG A 228 -5.38 11.19 6.40
CA ARG A 228 -5.72 12.14 7.48
C ARG A 228 -6.98 12.94 7.14
N ARG A 229 -7.07 13.48 5.92
CA ARG A 229 -8.21 14.28 5.46
C ARG A 229 -9.52 13.49 5.47
N LEU A 230 -9.50 12.27 4.92
CA LEU A 230 -10.68 11.41 4.89
C LEU A 230 -11.09 10.96 6.31
N ARG A 231 -10.12 10.75 7.20
CA ARG A 231 -10.44 10.46 8.61
C ARG A 231 -11.05 11.67 9.29
N ASP A 232 -10.49 12.86 9.06
CA ASP A 232 -11.01 14.12 9.58
C ASP A 232 -12.43 14.40 9.11
N ALA A 233 -12.84 13.92 7.94
CA ALA A 233 -14.21 13.98 7.46
C ALA A 233 -15.18 13.08 8.28
N GLY A 234 -14.66 12.06 8.97
CA GLY A 234 -15.42 11.15 9.83
C GLY A 234 -15.42 9.68 9.36
N LEU A 235 -14.55 9.29 8.42
CA LEU A 235 -14.44 7.89 8.02
C LEU A 235 -13.68 7.05 9.04
N SER A 236 -14.25 5.89 9.35
CA SER A 236 -13.57 4.85 10.12
C SER A 236 -12.40 4.24 9.32
N ASN A 237 -11.55 3.45 9.98
CA ASN A 237 -10.47 2.71 9.31
C ASN A 237 -10.95 1.76 8.19
N LEU A 238 -12.15 1.19 8.31
CA LEU A 238 -12.74 0.36 7.26
C LEU A 238 -13.24 1.21 6.10
N GLY A 239 -13.92 2.32 6.38
CA GLY A 239 -14.36 3.27 5.36
C GLY A 239 -13.19 3.84 4.56
N LEU A 240 -12.10 4.22 5.24
CA LEU A 240 -10.84 4.66 4.61
C LEU A 240 -10.27 3.61 3.67
N SER A 241 -10.18 2.36 4.14
CA SER A 241 -9.65 1.25 3.34
C SER A 241 -10.51 0.96 2.12
N LEU A 242 -11.84 1.05 2.24
CA LEU A 242 -12.76 0.82 1.13
C LEU A 242 -12.71 1.96 0.11
N LEU A 243 -12.70 3.21 0.58
CA LEU A 243 -12.69 4.36 -0.32
C LEU A 243 -11.35 4.51 -1.02
N LEU A 244 -10.23 4.63 -0.30
CA LEU A 244 -8.89 4.77 -0.92
C LEU A 244 -8.41 3.48 -1.59
N GLY A 245 -8.55 2.34 -0.91
CA GLY A 245 -8.13 1.05 -1.43
C GLY A 245 -9.00 0.58 -2.60
N GLY A 246 -10.32 0.77 -2.51
CA GLY A 246 -11.24 0.43 -3.59
C GLY A 246 -11.05 1.31 -4.83
N THR A 247 -10.96 2.63 -4.66
CA THR A 247 -10.70 3.56 -5.77
C THR A 247 -9.38 3.25 -6.48
N SER A 248 -8.29 3.06 -5.73
CA SER A 248 -6.99 2.70 -6.30
C SER A 248 -7.01 1.32 -6.99
N GLY A 249 -7.65 0.31 -6.39
CA GLY A 249 -7.81 -1.01 -7.00
C GLY A 249 -8.57 -0.98 -8.32
N ILE A 250 -9.70 -0.28 -8.35
CA ILE A 250 -10.53 -0.11 -9.56
C ILE A 250 -9.76 0.66 -10.65
N LEU A 251 -9.04 1.72 -10.28
CA LEU A 251 -8.23 2.51 -11.21
C LEU A 251 -7.11 1.67 -11.84
N ILE A 252 -6.37 0.92 -11.03
CA ILE A 252 -5.31 0.02 -11.50
C ILE A 252 -5.89 -1.04 -12.44
N PHE A 253 -7.01 -1.66 -12.06
CA PHE A 253 -7.68 -2.65 -12.89
C PHE A 253 -8.11 -2.05 -14.24
N TYR A 254 -8.71 -0.86 -14.26
CA TYR A 254 -9.09 -0.16 -15.49
C TYR A 254 -7.89 0.16 -16.38
N GLN A 255 -6.78 0.64 -15.81
CA GLN A 255 -5.55 0.90 -16.56
C GLN A 255 -4.96 -0.38 -17.16
N MET A 256 -4.95 -1.48 -16.40
CA MET A 256 -4.51 -2.78 -16.90
C MET A 256 -5.42 -3.26 -18.02
N PHE A 257 -6.74 -3.19 -17.83
CA PHE A 257 -7.71 -3.65 -18.83
C PHE A 257 -7.59 -2.90 -20.16
N THR A 258 -7.56 -1.57 -20.10
CA THR A 258 -7.41 -0.73 -21.30
C THR A 258 -6.08 -0.95 -22.02
N LYS A 259 -5.01 -1.25 -21.28
CA LYS A 259 -3.73 -1.62 -21.88
C LYS A 259 -3.81 -2.98 -22.57
N THR A 260 -4.40 -4.00 -21.93
CA THR A 260 -4.56 -5.34 -22.53
C THR A 260 -5.41 -5.27 -23.79
N LEU A 261 -6.52 -4.53 -23.77
CA LEU A 261 -7.37 -4.34 -24.96
C LEU A 261 -6.61 -3.74 -26.15
N LYS A 262 -5.70 -2.78 -25.90
CA LYS A 262 -4.86 -2.17 -26.94
C LYS A 262 -3.83 -3.13 -27.50
N ILE A 263 -3.21 -3.96 -26.66
CA ILE A 263 -2.19 -4.93 -27.07
C ILE A 263 -2.81 -6.05 -27.91
N THR A 264 -3.98 -6.54 -27.51
CA THR A 264 -4.65 -7.67 -28.19
C THR A 264 -5.53 -7.20 -29.36
N TYR A 265 -5.64 -5.89 -29.63
CA TYR A 265 -6.51 -5.32 -30.67
C TYR A 265 -7.98 -5.76 -30.56
N THR A 266 -8.49 -6.00 -29.34
CA THR A 266 -9.86 -6.51 -29.09
C THR A 266 -10.83 -5.44 -28.60
N THR A 267 -10.51 -4.15 -28.79
CA THR A 267 -11.28 -3.01 -28.26
C THR A 267 -12.77 -3.08 -28.64
N GLY A 268 -13.10 -3.46 -29.87
CA GLY A 268 -14.48 -3.55 -30.35
C GLY A 268 -15.33 -4.58 -29.59
N HIS A 269 -14.74 -5.68 -29.11
CA HIS A 269 -15.48 -6.73 -28.40
C HIS A 269 -15.84 -6.36 -26.96
N TYR A 270 -15.09 -5.45 -26.33
CA TYR A 270 -15.24 -5.11 -24.91
C TYR A 270 -15.58 -3.64 -24.67
N GLN A 271 -16.03 -2.93 -25.70
CA GLN A 271 -16.29 -1.49 -25.63
C GLN A 271 -17.30 -1.13 -24.52
N LEU A 272 -18.39 -1.91 -24.39
CA LEU A 272 -19.36 -1.73 -23.30
C LEU A 272 -18.72 -1.90 -21.92
N VAL A 273 -17.92 -2.95 -21.73
CA VAL A 273 -17.24 -3.23 -20.45
C VAL A 273 -16.24 -2.14 -20.11
N GLN A 274 -15.51 -1.63 -21.11
CA GLN A 274 -14.59 -0.52 -20.94
C GLN A 274 -15.33 0.76 -20.49
N TYR A 275 -16.49 1.08 -21.07
CA TYR A 275 -17.28 2.24 -20.66
C TYR A 275 -17.88 2.10 -19.26
N LEU A 276 -18.37 0.90 -18.91
CA LEU A 276 -18.88 0.64 -17.55
C LEU A 276 -17.78 0.75 -16.50
N LEU A 277 -16.57 0.22 -16.79
CA LEU A 277 -15.41 0.38 -15.91
C LEU A 277 -14.97 1.83 -15.79
N PHE A 278 -14.97 2.58 -16.89
CA PHE A 278 -14.68 4.01 -16.87
C PHE A 278 -15.68 4.77 -15.97
N LEU A 279 -16.98 4.49 -16.11
CA LEU A 279 -18.02 5.08 -15.26
C LEU A 279 -17.80 4.74 -13.78
N LEU A 280 -17.48 3.48 -13.47
CA LEU A 280 -17.17 3.03 -12.11
C LEU A 280 -15.98 3.79 -11.53
N VAL A 281 -14.89 3.95 -12.29
CA VAL A 281 -13.73 4.75 -11.89
C VAL A 281 -14.13 6.19 -11.60
N MET A 282 -14.93 6.81 -12.47
CA MET A 282 -15.39 8.19 -12.30
C MET A 282 -16.23 8.36 -11.04
N ILE A 283 -17.18 7.46 -10.79
CA ILE A 283 -18.00 7.48 -9.57
C ILE A 283 -17.10 7.35 -8.33
N ALA A 284 -16.14 6.42 -8.35
CA ALA A 284 -15.23 6.18 -7.24
C ALA A 284 -14.36 7.43 -6.97
N VAL A 285 -13.76 8.01 -8.00
CA VAL A 285 -12.93 9.24 -7.90
C VAL A 285 -13.76 10.42 -7.42
N LEU A 286 -14.97 10.62 -7.95
CA LEU A 286 -15.86 11.68 -7.50
C LEU A 286 -16.25 11.50 -6.03
N SER A 287 -16.54 10.27 -5.59
CA SER A 287 -16.84 9.99 -4.18
C SER A 287 -15.66 10.34 -3.26
N LEU A 288 -14.43 10.06 -3.70
CA LEU A 288 -13.22 10.41 -2.95
C LEU A 288 -13.06 11.92 -2.84
N ILE A 289 -13.19 12.65 -3.96
CA ILE A 289 -13.09 14.11 -3.99
C ILE A 289 -14.17 14.75 -3.10
N LEU A 290 -15.42 14.30 -3.21
CA LEU A 290 -16.54 14.82 -2.42
C LEU A 290 -16.25 14.71 -0.91
N VAL A 291 -15.76 13.55 -0.47
CA VAL A 291 -15.42 13.32 0.93
C VAL A 291 -14.23 14.17 1.39
N GLU A 292 -13.25 14.43 0.52
CA GLU A 292 -12.11 15.29 0.86
C GLU A 292 -12.51 16.77 1.08
N VAL A 293 -13.52 17.24 0.33
CA VAL A 293 -14.08 18.60 0.42
C VAL A 293 -14.90 18.81 1.70
N MET A 294 -15.58 17.76 2.19
CA MET A 294 -16.51 17.82 3.33
C MET A 294 -15.94 18.45 4.60
N ALA A 295 -16.86 18.98 5.43
CA ALA A 295 -16.79 19.11 6.89
C ALA A 295 -15.70 18.34 7.62
N THR A 296 -14.95 18.92 8.55
CA THR A 296 -14.40 18.08 9.62
C THR A 296 -15.56 17.53 10.45
N GLY A 297 -15.69 16.21 10.51
CA GLY A 297 -16.72 15.52 11.28
C GLY A 297 -18.12 15.46 10.65
N GLU A 298 -18.30 15.88 9.40
CA GLU A 298 -19.62 15.84 8.72
C GLU A 298 -20.17 14.43 8.56
N LEU A 299 -19.30 13.42 8.39
CA LEU A 299 -19.71 12.03 8.23
C LEU A 299 -19.82 11.28 9.57
N LYS A 300 -19.55 11.94 10.70
CA LYS A 300 -19.66 11.28 12.00
C LYS A 300 -21.13 10.99 12.29
N THR A 301 -21.38 9.80 12.86
CA THR A 301 -22.75 9.32 13.10
C THR A 301 -22.99 9.13 14.60
N ASN A 302 -24.22 9.37 15.06
CA ASN A 302 -24.59 9.15 16.46
C ASN A 302 -24.64 7.65 16.84
N LYS A 303 -24.85 6.77 15.83
CA LYS A 303 -24.91 5.31 16.00
C LYS A 303 -23.57 4.70 15.61
N LYS A 304 -23.19 3.60 16.27
CA LYS A 304 -21.99 2.83 15.90
C LYS A 304 -22.14 2.30 14.48
N ASN A 305 -21.40 2.86 13.54
CA ASN A 305 -21.34 2.40 12.15
C ASN A 305 -19.97 1.75 11.88
N SER A 306 -19.93 0.76 10.99
CA SER A 306 -18.68 0.14 10.53
C SER A 306 -17.91 1.01 9.56
N LEU A 307 -18.59 1.94 8.86
CA LEU A 307 -18.00 2.82 7.84
C LEU A 307 -17.64 4.19 8.38
N PHE A 308 -18.42 4.71 9.34
CA PHE A 308 -18.26 6.06 9.88
C PHE A 308 -17.88 6.04 11.37
N GLU A 309 -17.11 7.03 11.80
CA GLU A 309 -16.79 7.23 13.21
C GLU A 309 -18.04 7.67 13.99
N LYS A 310 -18.07 7.29 15.27
CA LYS A 310 -19.12 7.72 16.19
C LYS A 310 -18.86 9.18 16.61
N ILE A 311 -19.91 9.96 16.78
CA ILE A 311 -19.82 11.24 17.51
C ILE A 311 -19.54 10.88 18.98
N ASP A 312 -18.42 11.41 19.50
CA ASP A 312 -18.03 11.26 20.90
C ASP A 312 -18.95 12.05 21.83
#